data_AF-A0A7J8RM22-F1
#
_entry.id   AF-A0A7J8RM22-F1
#
_cell.length_a   1.000
_cell.length_b   1.000
_cell.length_c   1.000
_cell.angle_alpha   90.00
_cell.angle_beta   90.00
_cell.angle_gamma   90.00
#
_symmetry.space_group_name_H-M   'P 1'
#
loop_
_entity.id
_entity.type
_entity.pdbx_description
1 polymer ?
#
loop_
_entity_poly.entity_id
_entity_poly.type
_entity_poly.pdbx_seq_one_letter_code
_entity_poly.pdbx_strand_id
1 'polypeptide(L)' 'MGYGVIIRDDDGFVLRGGGGFIDKRVTVHEVKCIVFERGIELVCQLNIND' A
#
# COMPACT_ATOMS: atom_id res chain seq x y z
N MET A 1 0.48 3.73 -14.55
CA MET A 1 -0.76 3.91 -13.75
C MET A 1 -0.39 4.43 -12.37
N GLY A 2 -1.16 5.39 -11.83
CA GLY A 2 -0.98 5.84 -10.44
C GLY A 2 -1.69 4.92 -9.46
N TYR A 3 -1.19 4.84 -8.22
CA TYR A 3 -1.83 4.09 -7.13
C TYR A 3 -1.64 4.79 -5.79
N GLY A 4 -2.51 4.45 -4.82
CA GLY A 4 -2.43 4.91 -3.44
C GLY A 4 -2.71 3.77 -2.47
N VAL A 5 -2.12 3.86 -1.29
CA VAL A 5 -2.31 2.93 -0.16
C VAL A 5 -2.58 3.75 1.09
N ILE A 6 -3.54 3.31 1.90
CA ILE A 6 -3.85 3.88 3.21
C ILE A 6 -3.86 2.74 4.21
N ILE A 7 -3.07 2.87 5.28
CA ILE A 7 -3.09 1.95 6.42
C ILE A 7 -3.94 2.60 7.50
N ARG A 8 -4.88 1.81 8.04
CA ARG A 8 -5.74 2.21 9.15
C ARG A 8 -5.60 1.21 10.29
N ASP A 9 -5.80 1.68 11.52
CA ASP A 9 -6.04 0.80 12.65
C ASP A 9 -7.49 0.26 12.60
N ASP A 10 -7.83 -0.54 13.61
CA ASP A 10 -9.14 -1.15 13.81
C ASP A 10 -10.23 -0.13 14.16
N ASP A 11 -9.87 0.97 14.81
CA ASP A 11 -10.76 2.12 15.06
C ASP A 11 -11.01 2.97 13.79
N GLY A 12 -10.25 2.72 12.73
CA GLY A 12 -10.37 3.39 11.44
C GLY A 12 -9.55 4.67 11.29
N PHE A 13 -8.69 5.01 12.24
CA PHE A 13 -7.75 6.13 12.13
C PHE A 13 -6.65 5.81 11.11
N VAL A 14 -6.22 6.83 10.37
CA VAL A 14 -5.15 6.68 9.39
C VAL A 14 -3.80 6.69 10.10
N LEU A 15 -3.13 5.54 10.09
CA LEU A 15 -1.78 5.39 10.65
C LEU A 15 -0.72 5.91 9.67
N ARG A 16 -0.92 5.65 8.37
CA ARG A 16 0.00 6.07 7.29
C ARG A 16 -0.65 6.03 5.92
N GLY A 17 -0.10 6.80 5.00
CA GLY A 17 -0.44 6.75 3.58
C GLY A 17 0.80 6.63 2.72
N GLY A 18 0.60 6.15 1.49
CA GLY A 18 1.64 6.08 0.47
C GLY A 18 1.02 6.07 -0.91
N GLY A 19 1.85 6.26 -1.92
CA GLY A 19 1.40 6.24 -3.30
C GLY A 19 2.57 6.32 -4.25
N GLY A 20 2.28 6.17 -5.53
CA GLY A 20 3.29 6.28 -6.55
C GLY A 20 2.75 5.97 -7.94
N PHE A 21 3.69 5.81 -8.86
CA PHE A 21 3.41 5.49 -10.24
C PHE A 21 4.08 4.16 -10.61
N ILE A 22 3.32 3.33 -11.33
CA ILE A 22 3.85 2.15 -12.00
C ILE A 22 4.12 2.55 -13.45
N ASP A 23 5.40 2.69 -13.78
CA ASP A 23 5.92 3.10 -15.10
C ASP A 23 6.14 1.91 -16.06
N LYS A 24 5.39 0.83 -15.85
CA LYS A 24 5.39 -0.35 -16.70
C LYS A 24 4.00 -0.56 -17.27
N ARG A 25 3.93 -1.11 -18.48
CA ARG A 25 2.68 -1.66 -19.02
C ARG A 25 2.37 -2.96 -18.29
N VAL A 26 1.39 -2.91 -17.41
CA VAL A 26 0.92 -4.03 -16.59
C VAL A 26 -0.60 -4.08 -16.65
N THR A 27 -1.16 -5.27 -16.46
CA THR A 27 -2.61 -5.46 -16.34
C THR A 27 -3.11 -4.91 -15.00
N VAL A 28 -4.42 -4.65 -14.92
CA VAL A 28 -5.05 -4.22 -13.65
C VAL A 28 -4.85 -5.25 -12.54
N HIS A 29 -4.82 -6.54 -12.88
CA HIS A 29 -4.58 -7.60 -11.90
C HIS A 29 -3.16 -7.51 -11.32
N GLU A 30 -2.14 -7.38 -12.17
CA GLU A 30 -0.75 -7.19 -11.74
C GLU A 30 -0.59 -5.91 -10.91
N VAL A 31 -1.27 -4.81 -11.27
CA VAL A 31 -1.28 -3.59 -10.44
C VAL A 31 -1.81 -3.88 -9.04
N LYS A 32 -2.90 -4.64 -8.91
CA LYS A 32 -3.44 -4.99 -7.58
C LYS A 32 -2.43 -5.77 -6.74
N CYS A 33 -1.73 -6.74 -7.33
CA CYS A 33 -0.69 -7.51 -6.64
C CYS A 33 0.46 -6.60 -6.18
N ILE A 34 0.99 -5.77 -7.08
CA ILE A 34 2.09 -4.84 -6.76
C ILE A 34 1.69 -3.87 -5.64
N VAL A 35 0.48 -3.31 -5.70
CA VAL A 35 0.00 -2.34 -4.70
C VAL A 35 -0.24 -3.03 -3.35
N PHE A 36 -0.68 -4.28 -3.35
CA PHE A 36 -0.85 -5.09 -2.15
C PHE A 36 0.50 -5.36 -1.45
N GLU A 37 1.50 -5.83 -2.20
CA GLU A 37 2.85 -6.07 -1.68
C GLU A 37 3.47 -4.80 -1.10
N ARG A 38 3.40 -3.67 -1.82
CA ARG A 38 3.86 -2.37 -1.32
C ARG A 38 3.12 -1.92 -0.07
N GLY A 39 1.84 -2.28 0.07
CA GLY A 39 1.07 -2.02 1.28
C GLY A 39 1.60 -2.79 2.47
N ILE A 40 1.93 -4.08 2.30
CA ILE A 40 2.55 -4.91 3.34
C ILE A 40 3.89 -4.32 3.76
N GLU A 41 4.75 -3.96 2.82
CA GLU A 41 6.04 -3.31 3.12
C GLU A 41 5.85 -2.04 3.95
N LEU A 42 4.84 -1.23 3.62
CA LEU A 42 4.52 0.01 4.33
C LEU A 42 4.02 -0.27 5.77
N VAL A 43 3.28 -1.36 5.98
CA VAL A 43 2.86 -1.84 7.31
C VAL A 43 4.06 -2.33 8.12
N CYS A 44 4.95 -3.13 7.52
CA CYS A 44 6.16 -3.62 8.22
C CYS A 44 7.07 -2.47 8.69
N GLN A 45 7.03 -1.33 8.02
CA GLN A 45 7.75 -0.13 8.46
C GLN A 45 7.11 0.59 9.65
N LEU A 46 5.86 0.29 10.01
CA LEU A 46 5.17 0.98 11.10
C LEU A 46 5.70 0.62 12.50
N ASN A 47 6.61 -0.36 12.63
CA ASN A 47 7.18 -0.81 13.90
C ASN A 47 6.11 -0.94 15.01
N ILE A 48 4.93 -1.42 14.63
CA ILE A 48 3.84 -1.73 15.54
C ILE A 48 4.32 -2.98 16.27
N ASN A 49 4.68 -2.81 17.53
CA ASN A 49 4.94 -3.94 18.40
C ASN A 49 3.58 -4.55 18.75
N ASP A 50 3.42 -5.85 18.53
CA ASP A 50 2.31 -6.64 19.09
C ASP A 50 2.23 -6.51 20.62
#